data_AF-A0A6A3P2Z9-F1
#
_entry.id   AF-A0A6A3P2Z9-F1
#
_cell.length_a   1.000
_cell.length_b   1.000
_cell.length_c   1.000
_cell.angle_alpha   90.00
_cell.angle_beta   90.00
_cell.angle_gamma   90.00
#
_symmetry.space_group_name_H-M   'P 1'
#
loop_
_entity.id
_entity.type
_entity.pdbx_description
1 polymer ?
#
loop_
_entity_poly.entity_id
_entity_poly.type
_entity_poly.pdbx_seq_one_letter_code
_entity_poly.pdbx_strand_id
1 'polypeptide(L)'
;MSSAPSSELPVDRYHLLPEQIHGRVLDIEHVVMDEEAQKRYRFLSHLPRFCDFYICEVDLTSQLSPSTLNSFRNDLKKRAKQRKQKQRLQNAPSPSSPIFKSNAAAFS
;
A
#
# COMPACT_ATOMS: atom_id res chain seq x y z
N MET A 1 34.64 -14.05 34.13
CA MET A 1 34.85 -13.78 32.70
C MET A 1 34.18 -14.91 31.93
N SER A 2 33.06 -14.65 31.27
CA SER A 2 32.51 -15.59 30.28
C SER A 2 31.88 -14.73 29.19
N SER A 3 32.75 -14.26 28.30
CA SER A 3 32.36 -13.65 27.04
C SER A 3 31.76 -14.75 26.18
N ALA A 4 30.43 -14.75 26.07
CA ALA A 4 29.73 -15.57 25.09
C ALA A 4 30.33 -15.28 23.70
N PRO A 5 30.63 -16.32 22.89
CA PRO A 5 31.09 -16.09 21.54
C PRO A 5 29.95 -15.45 20.77
N SER A 6 30.14 -14.22 20.32
CA SER A 6 29.27 -13.53 19.37
C SER A 6 29.27 -14.36 18.08
N SER A 7 28.36 -15.31 17.96
CA SER A 7 28.18 -16.08 16.74
C SER A 7 27.72 -15.10 15.67
N GLU A 8 28.62 -14.74 14.77
CA GLU A 8 28.30 -13.98 13.57
C GLU A 8 27.16 -14.69 12.85
N LEU A 9 26.00 -14.04 12.82
CA LEU A 9 24.83 -14.62 12.15
C LEU A 9 25.11 -14.67 10.64
N PRO A 10 24.92 -15.82 9.97
CA PRO A 10 25.16 -15.96 8.54
C PRO A 10 24.48 -14.87 7.73
N VAL A 11 25.19 -14.37 6.70
CA VAL A 11 24.76 -13.26 5.84
C VAL A 11 23.49 -13.62 5.05
N ASP A 12 23.27 -14.90 4.78
CA ASP A 12 22.10 -15.39 4.05
C ASP A 12 20.98 -15.85 5.00
N ARG A 13 20.19 -14.89 5.46
CA ARG A 13 18.96 -15.15 6.25
C ARG A 13 17.72 -15.30 5.38
N TYR A 14 17.87 -15.30 4.05
CA TYR A 14 16.70 -15.37 3.17
C TYR A 14 15.98 -16.71 3.26
N HIS A 15 16.70 -17.78 3.60
CA HIS A 15 16.11 -19.09 3.90
C HIS A 15 15.17 -19.13 5.11
N LEU A 16 15.18 -18.12 5.98
CA LEU A 16 14.27 -18.04 7.14
C LEU A 16 12.93 -17.38 6.81
N LEU A 17 12.81 -16.77 5.62
CA LEU A 17 11.55 -16.17 5.17
C LEU A 17 10.61 -17.27 4.67
N PRO A 18 9.31 -17.16 4.96
CA PRO A 18 8.33 -18.08 4.42
C PRO A 18 8.25 -17.92 2.89
N GLU A 19 8.13 -19.03 2.16
CA GLU A 19 7.94 -19.00 0.71
C GLU A 19 6.61 -18.36 0.31
N GLN A 20 5.60 -18.45 1.18
CA GLN A 20 4.26 -17.90 0.96
C GLN A 20 3.73 -17.22 2.22
N ILE A 21 3.05 -16.10 2.03
CA ILE A 21 2.30 -15.39 3.07
C ILE A 21 0.86 -15.23 2.64
N HIS A 22 -0.07 -15.36 3.59
CA HIS A 22 -1.50 -15.18 3.35
C HIS A 22 -2.07 -14.07 4.24
N GLY A 23 -2.96 -13.26 3.69
CA GLY A 23 -3.62 -12.23 4.48
C GLY A 23 -4.78 -11.59 3.73
N ARG A 24 -5.62 -10.86 4.47
CA ARG A 24 -6.75 -10.13 3.90
C ARG A 24 -6.23 -8.86 3.22
N VAL A 25 -6.62 -8.61 1.98
CA VAL A 25 -6.33 -7.33 1.32
C VAL A 25 -7.15 -6.23 1.98
N LEU A 26 -6.46 -5.18 2.40
CA LEU A 26 -6.99 -4.05 3.17
C LEU A 26 -7.23 -2.80 2.33
N ASP A 27 -6.39 -2.59 1.31
CA ASP A 27 -6.50 -1.53 0.31
C ASP A 27 -5.69 -1.93 -0.92
N ILE A 28 -6.08 -1.38 -2.07
CA ILE A 28 -5.36 -1.50 -3.33
C ILE A 28 -5.16 -0.08 -3.87
N GLU A 29 -3.92 0.22 -4.24
CA GLU A 29 -3.53 1.47 -4.85
C GLU A 29 -3.01 1.20 -6.26
N HIS A 30 -3.55 1.91 -7.24
CA HIS A 30 -3.04 1.93 -8.61
C HIS A 30 -1.95 2.99 -8.72
N VAL A 31 -0.79 2.63 -9.23
CA VAL A 31 0.38 3.51 -9.35
C VAL A 31 0.96 3.37 -10.75
N VAL A 32 1.39 4.51 -11.30
CA VAL A 32 2.15 4.57 -12.56
C VAL A 32 3.63 4.74 -12.21
N MET A 33 4.53 4.04 -12.90
CA MET A 33 5.97 4.17 -12.70
C MET A 33 6.53 5.48 -13.29
N ASP A 34 6.23 6.60 -12.63
CA ASP A 34 6.81 7.93 -12.86
C ASP A 34 8.12 8.14 -12.07
N GLU A 35 8.72 9.33 -12.14
CA GLU A 35 10.01 9.60 -11.48
C GLU A 35 9.91 9.58 -9.95
N GLU A 36 8.80 10.05 -9.40
CA GLU A 36 8.49 10.03 -7.98
C GLU A 36 8.31 8.59 -7.48
N ALA A 37 7.55 7.77 -8.21
CA ALA A 37 7.36 6.35 -7.94
C ALA A 37 8.68 5.58 -8.03
N GLN A 38 9.52 5.85 -9.03
CA GLN A 38 10.83 5.22 -9.16
C GLN A 38 11.74 5.54 -7.96
N LYS A 39 11.71 6.79 -7.46
CA LYS A 39 12.47 7.19 -6.25
C LYS A 39 11.92 6.55 -4.97
N ARG A 40 10.59 6.42 -4.86
CA ARG A 40 9.91 5.86 -3.68
C ARG A 40 10.01 4.34 -3.61
N TYR A 41 9.86 3.66 -4.75
CA TYR A 41 9.82 2.20 -4.89
C TYR A 41 11.06 1.69 -5.62
N ARG A 42 12.25 2.02 -5.10
CA ARG A 42 13.53 1.64 -5.72
C ARG A 42 13.67 0.13 -5.97
N PHE A 43 13.05 -0.70 -5.13
CA PHE A 43 12.99 -2.15 -5.30
C PHE A 43 12.20 -2.60 -6.54
N LEU A 44 11.37 -1.72 -7.12
CA LEU A 44 10.63 -1.93 -8.37
C LEU A 44 11.30 -1.24 -9.58
N SER A 45 12.54 -0.76 -9.48
CA SER A 45 13.21 -0.03 -10.58
C SER A 45 13.49 -0.88 -11.82
N HIS A 46 13.30 -2.21 -11.72
CA HIS A 46 13.39 -3.14 -12.84
C HIS A 46 12.14 -3.09 -13.74
N LEU A 47 11.05 -2.47 -13.29
CA LEU A 47 9.85 -2.30 -14.09
C LEU A 47 10.06 -1.18 -15.14
N PRO A 48 9.47 -1.30 -16.34
CA PRO A 48 9.54 -0.26 -17.36
C PRO A 48 8.97 1.08 -16.90
N ARG A 49 9.50 2.18 -17.44
CA ARG A 49 8.96 3.52 -17.19
C ARG A 49 7.51 3.62 -17.69
N PHE A 50 6.66 4.30 -16.93
CA PHE A 50 5.23 4.46 -17.18
C PHE A 50 4.42 3.16 -17.18
N CYS A 51 4.96 2.05 -16.68
CA CYS A 51 4.13 0.87 -16.48
C CYS A 51 3.12 1.13 -15.34
N ASP A 52 1.92 0.57 -15.50
CA ASP A 52 0.93 0.48 -14.44
C ASP A 52 1.25 -0.68 -13.50
N PHE A 53 1.15 -0.45 -12.19
CA PHE A 53 1.25 -1.50 -11.19
C PHE A 53 0.32 -1.23 -10.01
N TYR A 54 0.02 -2.29 -9.26
CA TYR A 54 -0.85 -2.21 -8.10
C TYR A 54 -0.08 -2.54 -6.83
N ILE A 55 -0.28 -1.73 -5.80
CA ILE A 55 0.23 -1.99 -4.45
C ILE A 55 -0.93 -2.48 -3.59
N CYS A 56 -0.78 -3.66 -3.01
CA CYS A 56 -1.76 -4.24 -2.11
C CYS A 56 -1.31 -4.08 -0.65
N GLU A 57 -2.10 -3.39 0.17
CA GLU A 57 -1.96 -3.45 1.63
C GLU A 57 -2.58 -4.75 2.13
N VAL A 58 -1.83 -5.57 2.86
CA VAL A 58 -2.28 -6.88 3.35
C VAL A 58 -2.25 -6.93 4.88
N ASP A 59 -3.29 -7.51 5.49
CA ASP A 59 -3.36 -7.76 6.92
C ASP A 59 -2.49 -8.96 7.31
N LEU A 60 -1.38 -8.68 7.98
CA LEU A 60 -0.43 -9.68 8.49
C LEU A 60 -0.51 -9.87 10.00
N THR A 61 -1.56 -9.34 10.65
CA THR A 61 -1.67 -9.37 12.12
C THR A 61 -1.61 -10.78 12.70
N SER A 62 -2.07 -11.80 11.97
CA SER A 62 -2.01 -13.21 12.37
C SER A 62 -0.63 -13.85 12.26
N GLN A 63 0.29 -13.27 11.48
CA GLN A 63 1.61 -13.83 11.22
C GLN A 63 2.74 -13.15 12.01
N LEU A 64 2.45 -11.98 12.60
CA LEU A 64 3.46 -11.16 13.28
C LEU A 64 3.38 -11.31 14.79
N SER A 65 4.54 -11.24 15.45
CA SER A 65 4.61 -11.27 16.91
C SER A 65 3.93 -10.04 17.54
N PRO A 66 3.38 -10.14 18.76
CA PRO A 66 2.81 -8.99 19.47
C PRO A 66 3.80 -7.83 19.66
N SER A 67 5.08 -8.14 19.85
CA SER A 67 6.15 -7.14 19.97
C SER A 67 6.29 -6.33 18.68
N THR A 68 6.35 -7.01 17.53
CA THR A 68 6.40 -6.37 16.20
C THR A 68 5.17 -5.50 15.97
N LEU A 69 3.96 -6.02 16.25
CA LEU A 69 2.72 -5.27 16.08
C LEU A 69 2.67 -4.02 16.96
N ASN A 70 3.17 -4.11 18.19
CA ASN A 70 3.23 -2.97 19.10
C ASN A 70 4.21 -1.89 18.61
N SER A 71 5.37 -2.28 18.06
CA SER A 71 6.34 -1.33 17.49
C SER A 71 5.75 -0.53 16.32
N PHE A 72 4.90 -1.14 15.49
CA PHE A 72 4.26 -0.48 14.35
C PHE A 72 2.84 0.04 14.62
N ARG A 73 2.36 -0.02 15.87
CA ARG A 73 0.96 0.28 16.22
C ARG A 73 0.48 1.66 15.73
N ASN A 74 1.36 2.65 15.79
CA ASN A 74 1.02 4.03 15.43
C ASN A 74 0.86 4.17 13.91
N ASP A 75 1.75 3.53 13.15
CA ASP A 75 1.70 3.51 11.70
C ASP A 75 0.49 2.73 11.19
N LEU A 76 0.19 1.58 11.80
CA LEU A 76 -1.02 0.80 11.49
C LEU A 76 -2.28 1.61 11.73
N LYS A 77 -2.37 2.34 12.86
CA LYS A 77 -3.50 3.24 13.14
C LYS A 77 -3.59 4.39 12.14
N LYS A 78 -2.45 4.98 11.74
CA LYS A 78 -2.40 6.05 10.73
C LYS A 78 -2.91 5.55 9.38
N ARG A 79 -2.46 4.37 8.92
CA ARG A 79 -2.94 3.75 7.67
C ARG A 79 -4.42 3.42 7.74
N ALA A 80 -4.91 2.85 8.83
CA ALA A 80 -6.34 2.57 9.00
C ALA A 80 -7.21 3.84 8.89
N LYS A 81 -6.77 4.97 9.47
CA LYS A 81 -7.44 6.27 9.33
C LYS A 81 -7.43 6.77 7.89
N GLN A 82 -6.28 6.67 7.19
CA GLN A 82 -6.16 7.05 5.79
C GLN A 82 -7.10 6.23 4.90
N ARG A 83 -7.17 4.91 5.10
CA ARG A 83 -8.11 4.02 4.38
C ARG A 83 -9.56 4.43 4.60
N LYS A 84 -9.96 4.67 5.85
CA LYS A 84 -11.31 5.14 6.16
C LYS A 84 -11.62 6.49 5.51
N GLN A 85 -10.65 7.41 5.48
CA GLN A 85 -10.82 8.71 4.82
C GLN A 85 -10.95 8.56 3.30
N LYS A 86 -10.10 7.75 2.66
CA LYS A 86 -10.16 7.44 1.23
C LYS A 86 -11.53 6.85 0.87
N GLN A 87 -12.00 5.86 1.64
CA GLN A 87 -13.32 5.24 1.47
C GLN A 87 -14.47 6.25 1.59
N ARG A 88 -14.37 7.23 2.51
CA ARG A 88 -15.37 8.29 2.62
C ARG A 88 -15.40 9.22 1.42
N LEU A 89 -14.24 9.53 0.84
CA LEU A 89 -14.14 10.42 -0.32
C LEU A 89 -14.70 9.75 -1.59
N GLN A 90 -14.39 8.48 -1.83
CA GLN A 90 -14.94 7.74 -2.98
C GLN A 90 -16.46 7.53 -2.87
N ASN A 91 -16.99 7.37 -1.66
CA ASN A 91 -18.42 7.10 -1.42
C ASN A 91 -19.22 8.39 -1.22
N ALA A 92 -18.56 9.55 -1.18
CA ALA A 92 -19.26 10.83 -1.16
C ALA A 92 -20.02 10.98 -2.48
N PRO A 93 -21.30 11.42 -2.46
CA PRO A 93 -22.02 11.71 -3.68
C PRO A 93 -21.20 12.73 -4.48
N SER A 94 -20.77 12.36 -5.69
CA SER A 94 -20.14 13.32 -6.60
C SER A 94 -21.10 14.51 -6.74
N PRO A 95 -20.65 15.77 -6.63
CA PRO A 95 -21.50 16.89 -7.01
C PRO A 95 -21.94 16.60 -8.44
N SER A 96 -23.25 16.43 -8.65
CA SER A 96 -23.82 16.15 -9.96
C SER A 96 -23.20 17.12 -10.96
N SER A 97 -22.56 16.60 -12.00
CA SER A 97 -22.04 17.44 -13.08
C SER A 97 -23.14 18.43 -13.49
N PRO A 98 -22.83 19.72 -13.72
CA PRO A 98 -23.85 20.67 -14.11
C PRO A 98 -24.54 20.13 -15.37
N ILE A 99 -25.82 19.82 -15.24
CA ILE A 99 -26.68 19.34 -16.32
C ILE A 99 -26.60 20.38 -17.43
N PHE A 100 -25.88 20.09 -18.52
CA PHE A 100 -25.93 20.89 -19.72
C PHE A 100 -27.34 20.72 -20.31
N LYS A 101 -28.24 21.65 -19.95
CA LYS A 101 -29.59 21.69 -20.54
C LYS A 101 -29.43 22.12 -21.99
N SER A 102 -29.47 21.17 -22.91
CA SER A 102 -29.58 21.45 -24.34
C SER A 102 -30.94 22.11 -24.60
N ASN A 103 -30.95 23.40 -24.93
CA ASN A 103 -32.15 24.08 -25.43
C ASN A 103 -32.44 23.57 -26.85
N ALA A 104 -33.26 22.53 -26.96
CA ALA A 104 -33.73 21.97 -28.24
C ALA A 104 -34.87 22.80 -28.87
N ALA A 105 -34.76 24.13 -28.86
CA ALA A 105 -35.78 25.04 -29.39
C ALA A 105 -35.20 26.19 -30.24
N ALA A 106 -34.08 25.93 -30.94
CA ALA A 106 -33.44 26.92 -31.82
C ALA A 106 -33.56 26.60 -33.33
N PHE A 107 -34.39 25.62 -33.72
CA PHE A 107 -34.74 25.37 -35.12
C PHE A 107 -36.24 25.08 -35.23
N SER A 108 -37.02 26.13 -35.40
CA SER A 108 -38.36 26.12 -36.03
C SER A 108 -38.57 27.47 -36.69
#